data_AF-A4BV30-F1
#
_entry.id   AF-A4BV30-F1
#
_cell.length_a   1.000
_cell.length_b   1.000
_cell.length_c   1.000
_cell.angle_alpha   90.00
_cell.angle_beta   90.00
_cell.angle_gamma   90.00
#
_symmetry.space_group_name_H-M   'P 1'
#
loop_
_entity.id
_entity.type
_entity.pdbx_description
1 polymer ?
#
loop_
_entity_poly.entity_id
_entity_poly.type
_entity_poly.pdbx_seq_one_letter_code
_entity_poly.pdbx_strand_id
1 'polypeptide(L)' 'MSNLRRKLGERPDGWARIETIDSGGYDLGLAIAHRAVTSHDGRIGAANLHGGLAITIVLPARRAERQIDAG' A
#
# COMPACT_ATOMS: atom_id res chain seq x y z
N MET A 1 -40.20 3.52 -0.78
CA MET A 1 -39.14 4.51 -1.01
C MET A 1 -38.36 4.63 0.30
N SER A 2 -37.42 3.73 0.65
CA SER A 2 -36.03 3.58 0.15
C SER A 2 -35.26 4.91 0.09
N ASN A 3 -34.03 5.07 0.61
CA ASN A 3 -32.96 4.09 0.88
C ASN A 3 -32.17 4.48 2.15
N LEU A 4 -32.08 3.60 3.15
CA LEU A 4 -30.99 2.63 3.37
C LEU A 4 -29.65 3.24 3.82
N ARG A 5 -29.63 3.82 5.05
CA ARG A 5 -28.42 3.93 5.87
C ARG A 5 -28.02 2.50 6.21
N ARG A 6 -27.15 1.90 5.38
CA ARG A 6 -26.73 0.50 5.53
C ARG A 6 -25.93 0.40 6.82
N LYS A 7 -26.62 -0.05 7.86
CA LYS A 7 -26.12 -0.47 9.16
C LYS A 7 -24.98 -1.45 8.91
N LEU A 8 -23.74 -0.99 8.98
CA LEU A 8 -22.59 -1.87 9.03
C LEU A 8 -22.64 -2.49 10.43
N GLY A 9 -22.85 -3.80 10.50
CA GLY A 9 -23.22 -4.50 11.72
C GLY A 9 -22.30 -4.19 12.89
N GLU A 10 -22.87 -3.59 13.93
CA GLU A 10 -22.28 -3.53 15.26
C GLU A 10 -22.26 -4.95 15.80
N ARG A 11 -21.06 -5.54 15.92
CA ARG A 11 -20.92 -6.80 16.65
C ARG A 11 -21.03 -6.50 18.16
N PRO A 12 -21.70 -7.38 18.91
CA PRO A 12 -21.97 -7.18 20.34
C PRO A 12 -20.73 -7.28 21.25
N ASP A 13 -19.56 -7.59 20.69
CA ASP A 13 -18.27 -7.69 21.36
C ASP A 13 -17.50 -6.36 21.43
N GLY A 14 -18.10 -5.24 21.02
CA GLY A 14 -17.67 -3.90 21.42
C GLY A 14 -16.45 -3.34 20.71
N TRP A 15 -15.98 -3.94 19.62
CA TRP A 15 -15.00 -3.26 18.76
C TRP A 15 -15.71 -2.37 17.74
N ALA A 16 -15.89 -1.11 18.10
CA ALA A 16 -16.02 -0.08 17.09
C ALA A 16 -14.68 -0.02 16.34
N ARG A 17 -14.66 -0.31 15.03
CA ARG A 17 -13.53 0.07 14.18
C ARG A 17 -13.46 1.60 14.23
N ILE A 18 -12.62 2.10 15.11
CA ILE A 18 -12.01 3.42 14.93
C ILE A 18 -11.11 3.25 13.72
N GLU A 19 -11.66 3.48 12.53
CA GLU A 19 -10.86 3.82 11.38
C GLU A 19 -10.37 5.25 11.62
N THR A 20 -9.35 5.37 12.47
CA THR A 20 -8.34 6.40 12.25
C THR A 20 -7.94 6.22 10.79
N ILE A 21 -8.25 7.21 9.96
CA ILE A 21 -7.61 7.41 8.67
C ILE A 21 -6.19 7.88 8.99
N ASP A 22 -5.45 7.02 9.68
CA ASP A 22 -4.02 6.97 9.55
C ASP A 22 -3.81 6.40 8.14
N SER A 23 -2.86 6.95 7.40
CA SER A 23 -2.59 6.69 5.98
C SER A 23 -2.13 5.25 5.68
N GLY A 24 -2.85 4.23 6.16
CA GLY A 24 -2.43 2.83 6.25
C GLY A 24 -3.40 1.84 5.60
N GLY A 25 -4.22 2.31 4.66
CA GLY A 25 -5.17 1.48 3.92
C GLY A 25 -5.07 1.69 2.42
N TYR A 26 -3.86 1.58 1.86
CA TYR A 26 -3.70 1.61 0.41
C TYR A 26 -3.84 0.19 -0.14
N ASP A 27 -4.60 0.07 -1.22
CA ASP A 27 -5.01 -1.15 -1.89
C ASP A 27 -3.90 -2.20 -2.09
N LEU A 28 -4.30 -3.42 -2.49
CA LEU A 28 -3.42 -4.53 -2.87
C LEU A 28 -2.22 -4.07 -3.73
N GLY A 29 -2.42 -3.09 -4.63
CA GLY A 29 -1.35 -2.50 -5.44
C GLY A 29 -0.22 -1.88 -4.63
N LEU A 30 -0.51 -1.06 -3.60
CA LEU A 30 0.55 -0.50 -2.75
C LEU A 30 1.16 -1.57 -1.86
N ALA A 31 0.38 -2.55 -1.40
CA ALA A 31 0.93 -3.67 -0.63
C ALA A 31 1.94 -4.49 -1.46
N ILE A 32 1.63 -4.76 -2.74
CA ILE A 32 2.54 -5.41 -3.68
C ILE A 32 3.79 -4.55 -3.90
N ALA A 33 3.62 -3.26 -4.19
CA ALA A 33 4.73 -2.34 -4.42
C ALA A 33 5.65 -2.23 -3.20
N HIS A 34 5.08 -2.07 -2.01
CA HIS A 34 5.81 -2.03 -0.75
C HIS A 34 6.60 -3.32 -0.52
N ARG A 35 5.96 -4.49 -0.70
CA ARG A 35 6.63 -5.78 -0.58
C ARG A 35 7.78 -5.93 -1.57
N ALA A 36 7.57 -5.58 -2.84
CA ALA A 36 8.59 -5.68 -3.88
C ALA A 36 9.79 -4.76 -3.59
N VAL A 37 9.55 -3.54 -3.13
CA VAL A 37 10.63 -2.59 -2.81
C VAL A 37 11.40 -3.04 -1.57
N THR A 38 10.71 -3.44 -0.51
CA THR A 38 11.35 -3.89 0.73
C THR A 38 12.10 -5.22 0.58
N SER A 39 11.66 -6.12 -0.31
CA SER A 39 12.40 -7.36 -0.61
C SER A 39 13.73 -7.12 -1.32
N HIS A 40 13.96 -5.92 -1.86
CA HIS A 40 15.22 -5.50 -2.48
C HIS A 40 16.01 -4.52 -1.59
N ASP A 41 15.75 -4.51 -0.28
CA ASP A 41 16.33 -3.56 0.68
C ASP A 41 16.07 -2.08 0.32
N GLY A 42 14.98 -1.83 -0.41
CA GLY A 42 14.58 -0.52 -0.87
C GLY A 42 13.63 0.21 0.09
N ARG A 43 13.29 1.44 -0.27
CA ARG A 43 12.30 2.28 0.42
C ARG A 43 11.33 2.90 -0.57
N ILE A 44 10.06 2.96 -0.19
CA ILE A 44 9.00 3.61 -0.97
C ILE A 44 8.35 4.71 -0.12
N GLY A 45 8.07 5.86 -0.73
CA GLY A 45 7.37 6.98 -0.13
C GLY A 45 6.38 7.60 -1.10
N ALA A 46 5.36 8.26 -0.55
CA ALA A 46 4.34 8.96 -1.32
C ALA A 46 4.03 10.31 -0.65
N ALA A 47 3.88 11.36 -1.44
CA ALA A 47 3.51 12.69 -0.96
C ALA A 47 2.52 13.33 -1.93
N ASN A 48 1.43 13.88 -1.41
CA ASN A 48 0.55 14.73 -2.20
C ASN A 48 1.26 16.07 -2.46
N LEU A 49 1.33 16.46 -3.74
CA LEU A 49 1.78 17.79 -4.16
C LEU A 49 0.56 18.60 -4.60
N HIS A 50 0.72 19.91 -4.77
CA HIS A 50 -0.34 20.77 -5.28
C HIS A 50 -0.80 20.29 -6.67
N GLY A 51 -1.95 19.60 -6.71
CA GLY A 51 -2.54 19.05 -7.93
C GLY A 51 -2.00 17.69 -8.39
N GLY A 52 -1.27 16.94 -7.55
CA GLY A 52 -0.73 15.64 -7.97
C GLY A 52 -0.17 14.77 -6.85
N LEU A 53 0.38 13.61 -7.24
CA LEU A 53 0.97 12.62 -6.35
C LEU A 53 2.45 12.41 -6.74
N ALA A 54 3.35 12.67 -5.80
CA ALA A 54 4.76 12.31 -5.92
C ALA A 54 5.02 10.95 -5.27
N ILE A 55 5.62 10.04 -6.02
CA ILE A 55 6.08 8.74 -5.53
C ILE A 55 7.60 8.71 -5.60
N THR A 56 8.24 8.27 -4.51
CA THR A 56 9.69 8.14 -4.44
C THR A 56 10.04 6.69 -4.12
N ILE A 57 10.87 6.07 -4.96
CA ILE A 57 11.40 4.73 -4.75
C ILE A 57 12.92 4.81 -4.72
N VAL A 58 13.52 4.29 -3.66
CA VAL A 58 14.97 4.18 -3.49
C VAL A 58 15.33 2.70 -3.47
N LEU A 59 16.24 2.29 -4.35
CA LEU A 59 16.74 0.92 -4.42
C LEU A 59 18.27 0.92 -4.36
N PRO A 60 18.90 -0.05 -3.70
CA PRO A 60 20.34 -0.26 -3.80
C PRO A 60 20.74 -0.55 -5.25
N ALA A 61 21.76 0.14 -5.75
CA ALA A 61 22.33 -0.14 -7.05
C ALA A 61 23.12 -1.46 -6.97
N ARG A 62 22.51 -2.57 -7.39
CA ARG A 62 23.23 -3.82 -7.64
C ARG A 62 23.51 -3.94 -9.14
N ARG A 63 24.73 -4.34 -9.49
CA ARG A 63 25.07 -4.70 -10.85
C ARG A 63 24.26 -5.95 -11.20
N ALA A 64 23.36 -5.85 -12.18
CA ALA A 64 22.60 -7.01 -12.62
C ALA A 64 23.57 -8.07 -13.17
N GLU A 65 23.78 -9.14 -12.43
CA GLU A 65 24.46 -10.32 -12.94
C GLU A 65 23.50 -10.99 -13.93
N ARG A 66 23.91 -11.02 -15.20
CA ARG A 66 23.16 -11.71 -16.25
C ARG A 66 23.19 -13.20 -15.93
N GLN A 67 22.08 -13.73 -15.42
CA GLN A 67 21.82 -15.16 -15.40
C GLN A 67 21.57 -15.59 -16.85
N ILE A 68 22.59 -16.15 -17.51
CA ILE A 68 22.43 -16.89 -18.75
C ILE A 68 22.18 -18.34 -18.37
N ASP A 69 20.91 -18.74 -18.33
CA ASP A 69 20.56 -20.15 -18.22
C ASP A 69 20.89 -20.82 -19.56
N ALA A 70 22.04 -21.51 -19.61
CA ALA A 70 22.38 -22.43 -20.67
C ALA A 70 21.64 -23.76 -20.41
N GLY A 71 20.49 -23.92 -21.06
CA GLY A 71 19.83 -25.20 -21.27
C GLY A 71 20.17 -25.77 -22.63
#